data_AF-A0A960U455-F1
#
_entry.id   AF-A0A960U455-F1
#
_cell.length_a   1.000
_cell.length_b   1.000
_cell.length_c   1.000
_cell.angle_alpha   90.00
_cell.angle_beta   90.00
_cell.angle_gamma   90.00
#
_symmetry.space_group_name_H-M   'P 1'
#
loop_
_entity.id
_entity.type
_entity.pdbx_description
1 polymer ?
#
loop_
_entity_poly.entity_id
_entity_poly.type
_entity_poly.pdbx_seq_one_letter_code
_entity_poly.pdbx_strand_id
1 'polypeptide(L)'
;MRKFIFGLLISLFFIVFIAYKFDVKELFRLLEKAELIYLIPAIFWQFVGIMLFSLRWYFLLEKALPFKHSVSSSFIGGGANMVLPARGGDLFRVYYCRSETSIQYFNLLSKLFIEKVIDFVYVIFLGAVA
;
A
#
# COMPACT_ATOMS: atom_id res chain seq x y z
N MET A 1 -6.90 23.56 -9.13
CA MET A 1 -6.01 23.62 -10.32
C MET A 1 -4.56 23.95 -9.98
N ARG A 2 -4.24 25.06 -9.30
CA ARG A 2 -2.84 25.43 -8.95
C ARG A 2 -2.00 24.33 -8.27
N LYS A 3 -2.56 23.63 -7.26
CA LYS A 3 -1.87 22.54 -6.55
C LYS A 3 -1.57 21.31 -7.43
N PHE A 4 -2.44 21.01 -8.39
CA PHE A 4 -2.28 19.89 -9.32
C PHE A 4 -1.17 20.18 -10.34
N ILE A 5 -1.16 21.41 -10.89
CA ILE A 5 -0.13 21.87 -11.82
C ILE A 5 1.24 21.87 -11.13
N PHE A 6 1.31 22.32 -9.87
CA PHE A 6 2.55 22.31 -9.11
C PHE A 6 3.08 20.88 -8.88
N GLY A 7 2.20 19.94 -8.54
CA GLY A 7 2.55 18.52 -8.45
C GLY A 7 3.10 17.96 -9.77
N LEU A 8 2.44 18.27 -10.89
CA LEU A 8 2.90 17.88 -12.23
C LEU A 8 4.28 18.45 -12.56
N LEU A 9 4.54 19.72 -12.25
CA LEU A 9 5.84 20.34 -12.50
C LEU A 9 6.95 19.69 -11.68
N ILE A 10 6.70 19.38 -10.41
CA ILE A 10 7.65 18.66 -9.55
C ILE A 10 7.90 17.25 -10.08
N SER A 11 6.86 16.50 -10.43
CA SER A 11 7.00 15.17 -11.01
C SER A 11 7.80 15.21 -12.31
N LEU A 12 7.52 16.16 -13.20
CA LEU A 12 8.24 16.33 -14.46
C LEU A 12 9.72 16.68 -14.21
N PHE A 13 9.99 17.57 -13.27
CA PHE A 13 11.35 17.91 -12.88
C PHE A 13 12.14 16.67 -12.43
N PHE A 14 11.58 15.84 -11.54
CA PHE A 14 12.26 14.63 -11.08
C PHE A 14 12.41 13.57 -12.16
N ILE A 15 11.42 13.41 -13.05
CA ILE A 15 11.53 12.49 -14.19
C ILE A 15 12.68 12.91 -15.11
N VAL A 16 12.75 14.19 -15.47
CA VAL A 16 13.83 14.73 -16.32
C VAL A 16 15.17 14.64 -15.61
N PHE A 17 15.22 14.94 -14.31
CA PHE A 17 16.43 14.84 -13.50
C PHE A 17 16.98 13.41 -13.45
N ILE A 18 16.10 12.42 -13.21
CA ILE A 18 16.47 11.00 -13.23
C ILE A 18 16.91 10.62 -14.64
N ALA A 19 16.14 10.93 -15.68
CA ALA A 19 16.50 10.59 -17.05
C ALA A 19 17.86 11.20 -17.50
N TYR A 20 18.21 12.37 -16.99
CA TYR A 20 19.50 13.03 -17.30
C TYR A 20 20.67 12.42 -16.53
N LYS A 21 20.47 12.04 -15.24
CA LYS A 21 21.55 11.52 -14.39
C LYS A 21 21.72 10.00 -14.47
N PHE A 22 20.68 9.28 -14.87
CA PHE A 22 20.61 7.84 -14.75
C PHE A 22 21.01 7.16 -16.06
N ASP A 23 22.13 6.43 -16.04
CA ASP A 23 22.56 5.64 -17.19
C ASP A 23 21.77 4.33 -17.23
N VAL A 24 20.81 4.26 -18.15
CA VAL A 24 19.97 3.08 -18.38
C VAL A 24 20.83 1.85 -18.76
N LYS A 25 21.96 2.04 -19.45
CA LYS A 25 22.86 0.91 -19.79
C LYS A 25 23.52 0.34 -18.54
N GLU A 26 23.93 1.20 -17.62
CA GLU A 26 24.50 0.75 -16.35
C GLU A 26 23.45 0.02 -15.49
N LEU A 27 22.18 0.47 -15.51
CA LEU A 27 21.09 -0.28 -14.86
C LEU A 27 20.98 -1.72 -15.38
N PHE A 28 20.95 -1.93 -16.70
CA PHE A 28 20.88 -3.28 -17.26
C PHE A 28 22.11 -4.11 -16.89
N ARG A 29 23.31 -3.51 -16.90
CA ARG A 29 24.54 -4.19 -16.46
C ARG A 29 24.50 -4.60 -14.99
N LEU A 30 23.88 -3.78 -14.14
CA LEU A 30 23.69 -4.09 -12.73
C LEU A 30 22.62 -5.17 -12.52
N LEU A 31 21.54 -5.16 -13.32
CA LEU A 31 20.50 -6.19 -13.28
C LEU A 31 21.03 -7.56 -13.69
N GLU A 32 21.93 -7.63 -14.68
CA GLU A 32 22.59 -8.89 -15.07
C GLU A 32 23.45 -9.48 -13.95
N LYS A 33 24.00 -8.63 -13.08
CA LYS A 33 24.81 -9.04 -11.92
C LYS A 33 23.98 -9.23 -10.65
N ALA A 34 22.69 -8.87 -10.68
CA ALA A 34 21.85 -8.92 -9.50
C ALA A 34 21.53 -10.38 -9.13
N GLU A 35 21.83 -10.74 -7.89
CA GLU A 35 21.51 -12.07 -7.39
C GLU A 35 20.02 -12.13 -7.03
N LEU A 36 19.24 -12.89 -7.79
CA LEU A 36 17.80 -13.06 -7.56
C LEU A 36 17.47 -13.71 -6.21
N ILE A 37 18.46 -14.30 -5.52
CA ILE A 37 18.30 -14.89 -4.19
C ILE A 37 17.75 -13.86 -3.18
N TYR A 38 18.10 -12.57 -3.30
CA TYR A 38 17.59 -11.52 -2.43
C TYR A 38 16.10 -11.19 -2.64
N LEU A 39 15.48 -11.63 -3.74
CA LEU A 39 14.04 -11.50 -3.92
C LEU A 39 13.26 -12.42 -2.98
N ILE A 40 13.81 -13.56 -2.59
CA ILE A 40 13.13 -14.50 -1.68
C ILE A 40 12.81 -13.84 -0.33
N PRO A 41 13.78 -13.27 0.42
CA PRO A 41 13.47 -12.60 1.67
C PRO A 41 12.59 -11.35 1.47
N ALA A 42 12.71 -10.64 0.34
CA ALA A 42 11.86 -9.50 0.03
C ALA A 42 10.39 -9.90 -0.16
N ILE A 43 10.12 -10.94 -0.95
CA ILE A 43 8.78 -11.50 -1.17
C ILE A 43 8.23 -12.07 0.12
N PHE A 44 9.07 -12.78 0.89
CA PHE A 44 8.68 -13.32 2.19
C PHE A 44 8.23 -12.20 3.13
N TRP A 45 9.03 -11.14 3.29
CA TRP A 45 8.65 -10.02 4.15
C TRP A 45 7.43 -9.27 3.65
N GLN A 46 7.28 -9.12 2.32
CA GLN A 46 6.08 -8.53 1.74
C GLN A 46 4.84 -9.36 2.07
N PHE A 47 4.93 -10.69 1.99
CA PHE A 47 3.83 -11.59 2.32
C PHE A 47 3.49 -11.52 3.82
N VAL A 48 4.51 -11.55 4.69
CA VAL A 48 4.30 -11.38 6.14
C VAL A 48 3.66 -10.03 6.45
N GLY A 49 4.10 -8.95 5.79
CA GLY A 49 3.49 -7.63 5.93
C GLY A 49 2.00 -7.62 5.58
N ILE A 50 1.63 -8.22 4.44
CA ILE A 50 0.22 -8.33 4.04
C ILE A 50 -0.57 -9.20 5.03
N MET A 51 0.00 -10.28 5.55
CA MET A 51 -0.67 -11.13 6.54
C MET A 51 -0.90 -10.39 7.86
N LEU A 52 0.06 -9.63 8.35
CA LEU A 52 -0.08 -8.79 9.56
C LEU A 52 -1.13 -7.70 9.34
N PHE A 53 -1.13 -7.05 8.17
CA PHE A 53 -2.15 -6.07 7.80
C PHE A 53 -3.55 -6.68 7.76
N SER A 54 -3.67 -7.89 7.20
CA SER A 54 -4.91 -8.66 7.15
C SER A 54 -5.39 -9.08 8.53
N LEU A 55 -4.46 -9.44 9.42
CA LEU A 55 -4.77 -9.78 10.80
C LEU A 55 -5.28 -8.58 11.59
N ARG A 56 -4.61 -7.43 11.45
CA ARG A 56 -5.08 -6.18 12.04
C ARG A 56 -6.47 -5.81 11.55
N TRP A 57 -6.71 -5.90 10.24
CA TRP A 57 -8.02 -5.61 9.66
C TRP A 57 -9.11 -6.55 10.21
N TYR A 58 -8.80 -7.84 10.34
CA TYR A 58 -9.69 -8.84 10.95
C TYR A 58 -10.07 -8.48 12.39
N PHE A 59 -9.11 -8.03 13.20
CA PHE A 59 -9.37 -7.61 14.58
C PHE A 59 -10.07 -6.25 14.69
N LEU A 60 -9.74 -5.28 13.82
CA LEU A 60 -10.42 -3.98 13.78
C LEU A 60 -11.91 -4.13 13.46
N LEU A 61 -12.25 -5.10 12.61
CA LEU A 61 -13.62 -5.50 12.30
C LEU A 61 -14.25 -6.41 13.37
N GLU A 62 -13.62 -6.57 14.53
CA GLU A 62 -14.14 -7.39 15.64
C GLU A 62 -14.44 -8.84 15.21
N LYS A 63 -13.66 -9.36 14.26
CA LYS A 63 -13.83 -10.71 13.70
C LYS A 63 -15.19 -10.93 12.99
N ALA A 64 -15.89 -9.87 12.61
CA ALA A 64 -17.17 -9.94 11.89
C ALA A 64 -17.04 -10.46 10.44
N LEU A 65 -15.81 -10.53 9.93
CA LEU A 65 -15.45 -11.04 8.60
C LEU A 65 -14.57 -12.29 8.77
N PRO A 66 -14.81 -13.42 8.07
CA PRO A 66 -13.90 -14.56 8.13
C PRO A 66 -12.47 -14.17 7.71
N PHE A 67 -11.46 -14.73 8.37
CA PHE A 67 -10.06 -14.33 8.16
C PHE A 67 -9.62 -14.42 6.69
N LYS A 68 -10.10 -15.42 5.94
CA LYS A 68 -9.85 -15.55 4.49
C LYS A 68 -10.26 -14.31 3.71
N HIS A 69 -11.44 -13.76 3.98
CA HIS A 69 -11.89 -12.54 3.30
C HIS A 69 -11.12 -11.31 3.79
N SER A 70 -10.65 -11.29 5.05
CA SER A 70 -9.74 -10.23 5.52
C SER A 70 -8.45 -10.20 4.70
N VAL A 71 -7.86 -11.38 4.46
CA VAL A 71 -6.69 -11.55 3.60
C VAL A 71 -6.98 -11.10 2.17
N SER A 72 -8.03 -11.63 1.53
CA SER A 72 -8.41 -11.24 0.17
C SER A 72 -8.63 -9.73 0.04
N SER A 73 -9.33 -9.12 1.01
CA SER A 73 -9.61 -7.69 1.01
C SER A 73 -8.33 -6.85 1.13
N SER A 74 -7.34 -7.32 1.89
CA SER A 74 -6.05 -6.65 2.06
C SER A 74 -5.19 -6.75 0.80
N PHE A 75 -5.19 -7.90 0.13
CA PHE A 75 -4.56 -8.07 -1.18
C PHE A 75 -5.22 -7.19 -2.25
N ILE A 76 -6.55 -7.15 -2.32
CA ILE A 76 -7.29 -6.30 -3.26
C ILE A 76 -6.96 -4.83 -3.00
N GLY A 77 -7.03 -4.39 -1.74
CA GLY A 77 -6.74 -3.00 -1.40
C GLY A 77 -5.29 -2.60 -1.71
N GLY A 78 -4.33 -3.42 -1.30
CA GLY A 78 -2.90 -3.19 -1.57
C GLY A 78 -2.57 -3.20 -3.06
N GLY A 79 -3.09 -4.19 -3.80
CA GLY A 79 -2.88 -4.31 -5.25
C GLY A 79 -3.54 -3.16 -6.02
N ALA A 80 -4.79 -2.82 -5.69
CA ALA A 80 -5.47 -1.70 -6.34
C ALA A 80 -4.77 -0.36 -6.05
N ASN A 81 -4.18 -0.17 -4.87
CA ASN A 81 -3.38 1.02 -4.55
C ASN A 81 -2.11 1.17 -5.41
N MET A 82 -1.61 0.11 -6.05
CA MET A 82 -0.48 0.21 -6.98
C MET A 82 -0.86 0.82 -8.33
N VAL A 83 -2.15 0.74 -8.69
CA VAL A 83 -2.65 1.18 -10.00
C VAL A 83 -3.49 2.46 -9.87
N LEU A 84 -4.28 2.56 -8.79
CA LEU A 84 -5.24 3.63 -8.60
C LEU A 84 -4.62 4.87 -7.95
N PRO A 85 -4.90 6.07 -8.47
CA PRO A 85 -4.48 7.31 -7.82
C PRO A 85 -5.21 7.52 -6.49
N ALA A 86 -4.66 8.41 -5.65
CA ALA A 86 -5.26 8.84 -4.39
C ALA A 86 -5.61 7.72 -3.39
N ARG A 87 -4.90 6.58 -3.45
CA ARG A 87 -5.15 5.40 -2.60
C ARG A 87 -6.59 4.86 -2.71
N GLY A 88 -7.16 4.91 -3.93
CA GLY A 88 -8.51 4.40 -4.21
C GLY A 88 -8.69 2.90 -3.93
N GLY A 89 -7.60 2.13 -3.79
CA GLY A 89 -7.66 0.71 -3.44
C GLY A 89 -8.26 0.45 -2.06
N ASP A 90 -8.12 1.37 -1.11
CA ASP A 90 -8.76 1.24 0.21
C ASP A 90 -10.30 1.25 0.11
N LEU A 91 -10.87 1.97 -0.88
CA LEU A 91 -12.30 1.96 -1.16
C LEU A 91 -12.74 0.63 -1.79
N PHE A 92 -11.92 0.04 -2.66
CA PHE A 92 -12.16 -1.30 -3.20
C PHE A 92 -12.16 -2.36 -2.10
N ARG A 93 -11.26 -2.25 -1.11
CA ARG A 93 -11.29 -3.13 0.07
C ARG A 93 -12.61 -3.03 0.81
N VAL A 94 -13.10 -1.82 1.05
CA VAL A 94 -14.38 -1.58 1.72
C VAL A 94 -15.55 -2.13 0.90
N TYR A 95 -15.55 -1.90 -0.41
CA TYR A 95 -16.56 -2.44 -1.32
C TYR A 95 -16.58 -3.98 -1.31
N TYR A 96 -15.41 -4.62 -1.40
CA TYR A 96 -15.28 -6.07 -1.30
C TYR A 96 -15.74 -6.60 0.07
N CYS A 97 -15.29 -6.00 1.17
CA CYS A 97 -15.75 -6.43 2.51
C CYS A 97 -17.28 -6.31 2.66
N ARG A 98 -17.90 -5.32 2.02
CA ARG A 98 -19.36 -5.17 2.01
C ARG A 98 -20.04 -6.23 1.16
N SER A 99 -19.48 -6.66 0.03
CA SER A 99 -20.08 -7.72 -0.80
C SER A 99 -20.07 -9.07 -0.07
N GLU A 100 -19.07 -9.31 0.77
CA GLU A 100 -18.92 -10.56 1.51
C GLU A 100 -19.56 -10.56 2.92
N THR A 101 -20.09 -9.43 3.40
CA THR A 101 -20.67 -9.31 4.76
C THR A 101 -21.87 -8.39 4.88
N SER A 102 -22.64 -8.56 5.96
CA SER A 102 -23.75 -7.66 6.32
C SER A 102 -23.30 -6.34 6.97
N ILE A 103 -21.99 -6.11 7.16
CA ILE A 103 -21.44 -4.92 7.83
C ILE A 103 -21.75 -3.67 7.00
N GLN A 104 -22.27 -2.62 7.64
CA GLN A 104 -22.56 -1.36 6.95
C GLN A 104 -21.30 -0.65 6.47
N TYR A 105 -21.37 0.04 5.32
CA TYR A 105 -20.28 0.83 4.76
C TYR A 105 -19.68 1.82 5.77
N PHE A 106 -20.52 2.48 6.56
CA PHE A 106 -20.07 3.45 7.57
C PHE A 106 -19.15 2.80 8.62
N ASN A 107 -19.47 1.60 9.08
CA ASN A 107 -18.62 0.88 10.04
C ASN A 107 -17.28 0.48 9.40
N LEU A 108 -17.31 -0.07 8.17
CA LEU A 108 -16.08 -0.40 7.42
C LEU A 108 -15.18 0.82 7.22
N LEU A 109 -15.76 1.96 6.81
CA LEU A 109 -15.02 3.22 6.64
C LEU A 109 -14.47 3.75 7.96
N SER A 110 -15.21 3.59 9.06
CA SER A 110 -14.77 4.01 10.39
C SER A 110 -13.57 3.18 10.85
N LYS A 111 -13.60 1.85 10.68
CA LYS A 111 -12.45 0.99 10.98
C LYS A 111 -11.26 1.28 10.06
N LEU A 112 -11.49 1.57 8.78
CA LEU A 112 -10.46 2.02 7.84
C LEU A 112 -9.82 3.33 8.31
N PHE A 113 -10.61 4.30 8.76
CA PHE A 113 -10.09 5.56 9.29
C PHE A 113 -9.20 5.34 10.52
N ILE A 114 -9.66 4.54 11.48
CA ILE A 114 -8.87 4.16 12.67
C ILE A 114 -7.56 3.50 12.25
N GLU A 115 -7.59 2.60 11.28
CA GLU A 115 -6.38 1.97 10.73
C GLU A 115 -5.37 3.00 10.22
N LYS A 116 -5.82 4.01 9.45
CA LYS A 116 -4.92 5.05 8.91
C LYS A 116 -4.38 5.98 9.99
N VAL A 117 -5.16 6.25 11.04
CA VAL A 117 -4.67 7.01 12.21
C VAL A 117 -3.55 6.23 12.90
N ILE A 118 -3.73 4.92 13.13
CA ILE A 118 -2.71 4.04 13.71
C ILE A 118 -1.45 4.03 12.84
N ASP A 119 -1.60 3.86 11.51
CA ASP A 119 -0.48 3.89 10.57
C ASP A 119 0.28 5.21 10.63
N PHE A 120 -0.43 6.34 10.68
CA PHE A 120 0.17 7.67 10.73
C PHE A 120 0.94 7.90 12.04
N VAL A 121 0.37 7.52 13.18
CA VAL A 121 1.04 7.59 14.49
C VAL A 121 2.29 6.71 14.50
N TYR A 122 2.21 5.51 13.94
CA TYR A 122 3.36 4.60 13.89
C TYR A 122 4.51 5.16 13.04
N VAL A 123 4.19 5.75 11.88
CA VAL A 123 5.18 6.41 11.02
C VAL A 123 5.85 7.59 11.72
N ILE A 124 5.08 8.43 12.43
CA ILE A 124 5.64 9.55 13.21
C ILE A 124 6.57 9.03 14.30
N PHE A 125 6.12 8.01 15.05
CA PHE A 125 6.89 7.45 16.15
C PHE A 125 8.22 6.85 15.66
N LEU A 126 8.19 6.04 14.60
CA LEU A 126 9.40 5.49 14.00
C LEU A 126 10.33 6.59 13.48
N GLY A 127 9.79 7.60 12.81
CA GLY A 127 10.57 8.72 12.29
C GLY A 127 11.17 9.62 13.38
N ALA A 128 10.60 9.64 14.58
CA ALA A 128 11.14 10.39 15.72
C ALA A 128 12.25 9.64 16.46
N VAL A 129 12.30 8.30 16.32
CA VAL A 129 13.30 7.43 16.98
C VAL A 129 14.51 7.17 16.08
N ALA A 130 14.37 7.34 14.76
CA ALA A 130 15.44 7.23 13.76
C ALA A 130 16.27 8.52 13.65
#